data_AF-A0AAU1VRR8-F1
#
_entry.id   AF-A0AAU1VRR8-F1
#
_cell.length_a   1.000
_cell.length_b   1.000
_cell.length_c   1.000
_cell.angle_alpha   90.00
_cell.angle_beta   90.00
_cell.angle_gamma   90.00
#
_symmetry.space_group_name_H-M   'P 1'
#
loop_
_entity.id
_entity.type
_entity.pdbx_description
1 polymer ?
#
loop_
_entity_poly.entity_id
_entity_poly.type
_entity_poly.pdbx_seq_one_letter_code
_entity_poly.pdbx_strand_id
1 'polypeptide(L)'
;MRHHRRDVLDVSGLDASQRMRLLEHEAGELANDAQKASGQQPEGKDRIPQGCSGALVHDDVITSHTSSQGRHGQKYPDTHSALQSAYDDVQARADRGELVLGRGHGRCAEVSLISDRLHELGRTESISTTDDARRALAGSKIYTVAVGEQFDNDGNKVAHGSYLPPCRSCGPVLEALGVGLHS
;
A
#
# COMPACT_ATOMS: atom_id res chain seq x y z
N MET A 1 -11.48 9.26 3.99
CA MET A 1 -10.45 9.14 5.07
C MET A 1 -9.33 10.16 4.85
N ARG A 2 -8.36 10.29 5.78
CA ARG A 2 -7.12 11.07 5.54
C ARG A 2 -6.08 10.19 4.87
N HIS A 3 -5.51 10.67 3.77
CA HIS A 3 -4.42 10.00 3.05
C HIS A 3 -3.67 10.99 2.16
N HIS A 4 -2.48 10.61 1.72
CA HIS A 4 -1.70 11.34 0.73
C HIS A 4 -1.39 10.39 -0.44
N ARG A 5 -1.49 10.90 -1.67
CA ARG A 5 -1.09 10.20 -2.88
C ARG A 5 -0.40 11.14 -3.86
N ARG A 6 0.47 10.59 -4.72
CA ARG A 6 1.05 11.31 -5.86
C ARG A 6 0.32 10.94 -7.14
N ASP A 7 0.61 11.68 -8.19
CA ASP A 7 0.04 11.41 -9.51
C ASP A 7 0.63 10.11 -10.07
N VAL A 8 -0.14 9.43 -10.90
CA VAL A 8 0.26 8.19 -11.54
C VAL A 8 1.36 8.48 -12.57
N LEU A 9 2.40 7.64 -12.60
CA LEU A 9 3.53 7.79 -13.54
C LEU A 9 3.49 6.69 -14.60
N ASP A 10 3.65 7.10 -15.87
CA ASP A 10 3.96 6.19 -17.00
C ASP A 10 5.47 5.93 -17.03
N VAL A 11 5.84 4.66 -17.00
CA VAL A 11 7.23 4.17 -16.98
C VAL A 11 7.53 3.20 -18.13
N SER A 12 6.72 3.21 -19.19
CA SER A 12 6.90 2.37 -20.39
C SER A 12 8.28 2.52 -21.03
N GLY A 13 8.88 3.71 -20.96
CA GLY A 13 10.22 4.00 -21.48
C GLY A 13 11.39 3.59 -20.57
N LEU A 14 11.12 3.08 -19.36
CA LEU A 14 12.15 2.73 -18.38
C LEU A 14 12.44 1.22 -18.38
N ASP A 15 13.71 0.86 -18.22
CA ASP A 15 14.11 -0.52 -17.94
C ASP A 15 13.74 -0.96 -16.51
N ALA A 16 13.85 -2.26 -16.23
CA ALA A 16 13.47 -2.82 -14.93
C ALA A 16 14.24 -2.20 -13.75
N SER A 17 15.53 -1.90 -13.91
CA SER A 17 16.35 -1.31 -12.86
C SER A 17 15.99 0.14 -12.61
N GLN A 18 15.69 0.89 -13.67
CA GLN A 18 15.18 2.26 -13.58
C GLN A 18 13.80 2.29 -12.91
N ARG A 19 12.91 1.35 -13.23
CA ARG A 19 11.60 1.22 -12.56
C ARG A 19 11.74 0.97 -11.06
N MET A 20 12.65 0.08 -10.63
CA MET A 20 12.87 -0.18 -9.19
C MET A 20 13.43 1.04 -8.46
N ARG A 21 14.39 1.77 -9.05
CA ARG A 21 14.90 3.01 -8.46
C ARG A 21 13.82 4.08 -8.34
N LEU A 22 12.96 4.20 -9.36
CA LEU A 22 11.85 5.16 -9.32
C LEU A 22 10.78 4.74 -8.30
N LEU A 23 10.53 3.44 -8.14
CA LEU A 23 9.63 2.90 -7.11
C LEU A 23 10.07 3.32 -5.70
N GLU A 24 11.36 3.15 -5.38
CA GLU A 24 11.94 3.59 -4.10
C GLU A 24 11.83 5.12 -3.92
N HIS A 25 12.19 5.87 -4.97
CA HIS A 25 12.15 7.32 -4.97
C HIS A 25 10.73 7.84 -4.69
N GLU A 26 9.73 7.30 -5.37
CA GLU A 26 8.34 7.72 -5.24
C GLU A 26 7.77 7.41 -3.84
N ALA A 27 8.11 6.26 -3.25
CA ALA A 27 7.71 5.95 -1.88
C ALA A 27 8.33 6.93 -0.86
N GLY A 28 9.61 7.27 -1.05
CA GLY A 28 10.35 8.23 -0.21
C GLY A 28 9.83 9.65 -0.33
N GLU A 29 9.64 10.14 -1.55
CA GLU A 29 9.13 11.49 -1.80
C GLU A 29 7.70 11.65 -1.30
N LEU A 30 6.83 10.64 -1.51
CA LEU A 30 5.50 10.67 -0.93
C LEU A 30 5.53 10.75 0.60
N ALA A 31 6.48 10.07 1.25
CA ALA A 31 6.64 10.15 2.69
C ALA A 31 6.98 11.59 3.14
N ASN A 32 7.90 12.23 2.42
CA ASN A 32 8.28 13.63 2.65
C ASN A 32 7.09 14.59 2.46
N ASP A 33 6.38 14.44 1.34
CA ASP A 33 5.24 15.27 0.96
C ASP A 33 4.12 15.17 2.01
N ALA A 34 3.78 13.94 2.41
CA ALA A 34 2.72 13.68 3.36
C ALA A 34 3.04 14.23 4.77
N GLN A 35 4.30 14.21 5.20
CA GLN A 35 4.69 14.75 6.50
C GLN A 35 4.65 16.29 6.52
N LYS A 36 5.04 16.92 5.41
CA LYS A 36 5.14 18.38 5.23
C LYS A 36 3.82 19.06 4.86
N ALA A 37 2.85 18.32 4.33
CA ALA A 37 1.55 18.87 3.96
C ALA A 37 0.92 19.64 5.12
N SER A 38 0.36 20.81 4.85
CA SER A 38 -0.19 21.72 5.87
C SER A 38 -1.31 22.57 5.31
N GLY A 39 -2.15 23.13 6.18
CA GLY A 39 -3.30 23.93 5.75
C GLY A 39 -4.45 23.10 5.17
N GLN A 40 -5.38 23.78 4.49
CA GLN A 40 -6.48 23.12 3.79
C GLN A 40 -5.96 22.50 2.51
N GLN A 41 -6.10 21.19 2.39
CA GLN A 41 -5.58 20.42 1.27
C GLN A 41 -6.73 19.81 0.45
N PRO A 42 -6.57 19.64 -0.87
CA PRO A 42 -7.44 18.79 -1.66
C PRO A 42 -7.50 17.36 -1.11
N GLU A 43 -8.51 16.60 -1.52
CA GLU A 43 -8.60 15.18 -1.20
C GLU A 43 -7.36 14.41 -1.69
N GLY A 44 -6.85 13.51 -0.86
CA GLY A 44 -5.63 12.75 -1.16
C GLY A 44 -4.33 13.56 -1.06
N LYS A 45 -4.37 14.76 -0.45
CA LYS A 45 -3.19 15.57 -0.12
C LYS A 45 -3.12 15.89 1.37
N ASP A 46 -3.77 15.07 2.21
CA ASP A 46 -3.78 15.30 3.65
C ASP A 46 -2.37 15.16 4.26
N ARG A 47 -2.19 15.80 5.42
CA ARG A 47 -1.01 15.57 6.25
C ARG A 47 -1.08 14.21 6.95
N ILE A 48 -0.01 13.43 6.80
CA ILE A 48 0.19 12.13 7.46
C ILE A 48 1.44 12.25 8.34
N PRO A 49 1.31 12.50 9.65
CA PRO A 49 2.47 12.71 10.52
C PRO A 49 3.21 11.40 10.85
N GLN A 50 2.49 10.28 10.85
CA GLN A 50 2.98 8.95 11.17
C GLN A 50 2.23 7.89 10.36
N GLY A 51 2.90 6.82 9.95
CA GLY A 51 2.34 5.71 9.21
C GLY A 51 3.35 5.15 8.21
N CYS A 52 2.86 4.64 7.08
CA CYS A 52 3.73 4.23 5.97
C CYS A 52 3.35 4.94 4.68
N SER A 53 4.33 5.03 3.79
CA SER A 53 4.20 5.48 2.41
C SER A 53 4.66 4.33 1.54
N GLY A 54 4.00 4.09 0.41
CA GLY A 54 4.43 3.07 -0.52
C GLY A 54 4.23 3.47 -1.96
N ALA A 55 4.92 2.76 -2.83
CA ALA A 55 4.70 2.79 -4.26
C ALA A 55 4.54 1.36 -4.79
N LEU A 56 3.72 1.21 -5.82
CA LEU A 56 3.46 -0.03 -6.54
C LEU A 56 3.82 0.19 -8.01
N VAL A 57 4.61 -0.71 -8.57
CA VAL A 57 4.78 -0.83 -10.02
C VAL A 57 4.01 -2.04 -10.51
N HIS A 58 3.22 -1.84 -11.57
CA HIS A 58 2.51 -2.90 -12.28
C HIS A 58 2.40 -2.51 -13.75
N ASP A 59 2.84 -3.39 -14.64
CA ASP A 59 3.05 -3.10 -16.05
C ASP A 59 3.99 -1.89 -16.23
N ASP A 60 3.52 -0.88 -16.96
CA ASP A 60 4.22 0.36 -17.27
C ASP A 60 3.74 1.53 -16.40
N VAL A 61 3.21 1.24 -15.21
CA VAL A 61 2.66 2.27 -14.32
C VAL A 61 3.24 2.18 -12.92
N ILE A 62 3.59 3.34 -12.34
CA ILE A 62 3.87 3.49 -10.90
C ILE A 62 2.78 4.33 -10.25
N THR A 63 2.23 3.82 -9.15
CA THR A 63 1.31 4.55 -8.26
C THR A 63 1.90 4.66 -6.86
N SER A 64 1.55 5.73 -6.14
CA SER A 64 2.11 6.00 -4.81
C SER A 64 0.99 6.46 -3.86
N HIS A 65 0.91 5.83 -2.69
CA HIS A 65 -0.12 6.09 -1.70
C HIS A 65 0.40 5.89 -0.27
N THR A 66 -0.11 6.66 0.69
CA THR A 66 0.18 6.46 2.12
C THR A 66 -0.79 5.48 2.76
N SER A 67 -0.46 5.00 3.96
CA SER A 67 -1.45 4.45 4.86
C SER A 67 -2.61 5.42 5.05
N SER A 68 -3.80 4.86 5.17
CA SER A 68 -5.03 5.61 5.42
C SER A 68 -5.28 5.79 6.91
N GLN A 69 -5.67 7.00 7.31
CA GLN A 69 -6.08 7.31 8.67
C GLN A 69 -7.55 7.70 8.73
N GLY A 70 -8.25 7.23 9.78
CA GLY A 70 -9.67 7.51 9.96
C GLY A 70 -9.98 9.01 9.94
N ARG A 71 -11.10 9.37 9.30
CA ARG A 71 -11.68 10.72 9.26
C ARG A 71 -13.20 10.57 9.38
N HIS A 72 -13.85 11.36 10.23
CA HIS A 72 -15.33 11.44 10.37
C HIS A 72 -16.07 10.09 10.28
N GLY A 73 -15.77 9.14 11.19
CA GLY A 73 -16.53 7.88 11.30
C GLY A 73 -16.15 6.76 10.31
N GLN A 74 -15.40 7.04 9.25
CA GLN A 74 -14.86 6.01 8.35
C GLN A 74 -13.58 5.39 8.96
N LYS A 75 -13.61 4.08 9.23
CA LYS A 75 -12.50 3.35 9.88
C LYS A 75 -11.51 2.71 8.88
N TYR A 76 -11.99 2.32 7.70
CA TYR A 76 -11.23 1.60 6.66
C TYR A 76 -11.46 2.22 5.28
N PRO A 77 -10.51 2.05 4.33
CA PRO A 77 -10.67 2.55 2.97
C PRO A 77 -11.72 1.73 2.24
N ASP A 78 -12.32 2.35 1.23
CA ASP A 78 -13.13 1.58 0.28
C ASP A 78 -12.20 0.63 -0.47
N THR A 79 -12.35 -0.66 -0.18
CA THR A 79 -11.37 -1.69 -0.54
C THR A 79 -12.01 -2.63 -1.55
N HIS A 80 -11.32 -2.86 -2.67
CA HIS A 80 -11.77 -3.79 -3.71
C HIS A 80 -12.14 -5.15 -3.09
N SER A 81 -13.27 -5.74 -3.50
CA SER A 81 -13.85 -6.94 -2.87
C SER A 81 -12.90 -8.14 -2.80
N ALA A 82 -12.14 -8.39 -3.88
CA ALA A 82 -11.12 -9.44 -3.91
C ALA A 82 -9.99 -9.21 -2.89
N LEU A 83 -9.58 -7.95 -2.69
CA LEU A 83 -8.57 -7.60 -1.69
C LEU A 83 -9.16 -7.68 -0.27
N GLN A 84 -10.42 -7.24 -0.09
CA GLN A 84 -11.13 -7.37 1.17
C GLN A 84 -11.21 -8.84 1.61
N SER A 85 -11.51 -9.75 0.68
CA SER A 85 -11.55 -11.19 0.96
C SER A 85 -10.22 -11.76 1.45
N ALA A 86 -9.09 -11.25 0.92
CA ALA A 86 -7.76 -11.65 1.40
C ALA A 86 -7.49 -11.14 2.83
N TYR A 87 -7.92 -9.92 3.16
CA TYR A 87 -7.81 -9.40 4.54
C TYR A 87 -8.76 -10.11 5.50
N ASP A 88 -9.95 -10.50 5.05
CA ASP A 88 -10.91 -11.26 5.86
C ASP A 88 -10.37 -12.64 6.22
N ASP A 89 -9.63 -13.31 5.32
CA ASP A 89 -8.93 -14.56 5.65
C ASP A 89 -7.85 -14.34 6.72
N VAL A 90 -7.04 -13.28 6.58
CA VAL A 90 -6.05 -12.91 7.60
C VAL A 90 -6.70 -12.62 8.96
N GLN A 91 -7.85 -11.94 8.96
CA GLN A 91 -8.63 -11.70 10.18
C GLN A 91 -9.12 -13.02 10.78
N ALA A 92 -9.69 -13.91 9.96
CA ALA A 92 -10.18 -15.21 10.43
C ALA A 92 -9.06 -16.08 11.03
N ARG A 93 -7.85 -16.04 10.45
CA ARG A 93 -6.66 -16.71 11.01
C ARG A 93 -6.26 -16.11 12.37
N ALA A 94 -6.33 -14.80 12.51
CA ALA A 94 -6.06 -14.12 13.79
C ALA A 94 -7.10 -14.48 14.85
N ASP A 95 -8.38 -14.56 14.49
CA ASP A 95 -9.47 -14.95 15.40
C ASP A 95 -9.30 -16.39 15.91
N ARG A 96 -8.68 -17.26 15.10
CA ARG A 96 -8.27 -18.63 15.49
C ARG A 96 -6.96 -18.70 16.27
N GLY A 97 -6.28 -17.56 16.48
CA GLY A 97 -5.01 -17.49 17.20
C GLY A 97 -3.79 -17.95 16.37
N GLU A 98 -3.93 -18.10 15.05
CA GLU A 98 -2.85 -18.57 14.17
C GLU A 98 -1.82 -17.48 13.84
N LEU A 99 -2.21 -16.20 13.99
CA LEU A 99 -1.32 -15.06 13.79
C LEU A 99 -1.76 -13.84 14.61
N VAL A 100 -0.86 -12.86 14.73
CA VAL A 100 -1.14 -11.56 15.36
C VAL A 100 -1.25 -10.49 14.28
N LEU A 101 -2.36 -9.74 14.27
CA LEU A 101 -2.57 -8.67 13.31
C LEU A 101 -1.55 -7.55 13.45
N GLY A 102 -1.09 -7.02 12.31
CA GLY A 102 -0.31 -5.80 12.28
C GLY A 102 -1.13 -4.58 12.71
N ARG A 103 -0.48 -3.59 13.34
CA ARG A 103 -1.13 -2.34 13.81
C ARG A 103 -1.92 -1.61 12.71
N GLY A 104 -1.44 -1.72 11.47
CA GLY A 104 -2.06 -1.12 10.29
C GLY A 104 -3.01 -2.04 9.51
N HIS A 105 -3.46 -3.17 10.08
CA HIS A 105 -4.40 -4.09 9.41
C HIS A 105 -5.55 -3.32 8.73
N GLY A 106 -5.74 -3.57 7.44
CA GLY A 106 -6.75 -2.92 6.59
C GLY A 106 -6.54 -1.43 6.31
N ARG A 107 -5.37 -0.86 6.65
CA ARG A 107 -5.10 0.59 6.52
C ARG A 107 -3.70 0.96 6.05
N CYS A 108 -2.78 0.02 5.91
CA CYS A 108 -1.45 0.28 5.38
C CYS A 108 -1.51 0.78 3.92
N ALA A 109 -0.41 1.35 3.43
CA ALA A 109 -0.31 1.89 2.06
C ALA A 109 -0.67 0.84 0.99
N GLU A 110 -0.26 -0.41 1.23
CA GLU A 110 -0.49 -1.56 0.37
C GLU A 110 -1.98 -1.78 0.08
N VAL A 111 -2.86 -1.47 1.04
CA VAL A 111 -4.31 -1.61 0.87
C VAL A 111 -4.81 -0.68 -0.23
N SER A 112 -4.50 0.60 -0.13
CA SER A 112 -4.93 1.60 -1.11
C SER A 112 -4.26 1.39 -2.46
N LEU A 113 -2.96 1.09 -2.48
CA LEU A 113 -2.21 0.84 -3.74
C LEU A 113 -2.82 -0.31 -4.55
N ILE A 114 -3.09 -1.44 -3.88
CA ILE A 114 -3.62 -2.63 -4.55
C ILE A 114 -5.10 -2.42 -4.89
N SER A 115 -5.88 -1.85 -3.97
CA SER A 115 -7.31 -1.58 -4.21
C SER A 115 -7.50 -0.69 -5.44
N ASP A 116 -6.78 0.43 -5.51
CA ASP A 116 -6.86 1.36 -6.63
C ASP A 116 -6.48 0.68 -7.95
N ARG A 117 -5.42 -0.15 -7.95
CA ARG A 117 -5.01 -0.88 -9.16
C ARG A 117 -6.05 -1.91 -9.59
N LEU A 118 -6.63 -2.65 -8.65
CA LEU A 118 -7.68 -3.63 -8.95
C LEU A 118 -8.95 -2.96 -9.48
N HIS A 119 -9.36 -1.81 -8.93
CA HIS A 119 -10.48 -1.03 -9.46
C HIS A 119 -10.22 -0.52 -10.88
N GLU A 120 -8.99 -0.12 -11.20
CA GLU A 120 -8.63 0.31 -12.56
C GLU A 120 -8.68 -0.86 -13.54
N LEU A 121 -8.05 -1.99 -13.21
CA LEU A 121 -8.10 -3.21 -14.04
C LEU A 121 -9.53 -3.73 -14.21
N GLY A 122 -10.32 -3.64 -13.14
CA GLY A 122 -11.74 -3.99 -13.08
C GLY A 122 -12.66 -3.24 -14.05
N ARG A 123 -12.17 -2.19 -14.71
CA ARG A 123 -12.89 -1.50 -15.80
C ARG A 123 -12.91 -2.29 -17.10
N THR A 124 -11.96 -3.22 -17.27
CA THR A 124 -11.77 -3.99 -18.51
C THR A 124 -11.99 -5.49 -18.33
N GLU A 125 -11.81 -5.99 -17.11
CA GLU A 125 -12.02 -7.40 -16.76
C GLU A 125 -12.79 -7.52 -15.44
N SER A 126 -13.45 -8.67 -15.22
CA SER A 126 -14.13 -8.91 -13.95
C SER A 126 -13.13 -9.50 -12.95
N ILE A 127 -12.92 -8.80 -11.84
CA ILE A 127 -12.08 -9.24 -10.74
C ILE A 127 -12.97 -9.35 -9.51
N SER A 128 -13.18 -10.57 -9.00
CA SER A 128 -14.08 -10.78 -7.86
C SER A 128 -13.48 -11.68 -6.78
N THR A 129 -12.51 -12.52 -7.14
CA THR A 129 -11.85 -13.44 -6.22
C THR A 129 -10.38 -13.10 -6.02
N THR A 130 -9.79 -13.61 -4.94
CA THR A 130 -8.34 -13.50 -4.68
C THR A 130 -7.51 -14.07 -5.83
N ASP A 131 -7.97 -15.16 -6.47
CA ASP A 131 -7.27 -15.76 -7.61
C ASP A 131 -7.35 -14.90 -8.87
N ASP A 132 -8.48 -14.21 -9.11
CA ASP A 132 -8.58 -13.22 -10.19
C ASP A 132 -7.59 -12.09 -9.95
N ALA A 133 -7.59 -11.53 -8.73
CA ALA A 133 -6.68 -10.45 -8.35
C ALA A 133 -5.21 -10.89 -8.47
N ARG A 134 -4.87 -12.11 -8.09
CA ARG A 134 -3.52 -12.67 -8.26
C ARG A 134 -3.09 -12.71 -9.72
N ARG A 135 -3.96 -13.16 -10.63
CA ARG A 135 -3.64 -13.18 -12.07
C ARG A 135 -3.52 -11.76 -12.62
N ALA A 136 -4.44 -10.88 -12.24
CA ALA A 136 -4.49 -9.49 -12.70
C ALA A 136 -3.30 -8.65 -12.20
N LEU A 137 -2.69 -9.01 -11.06
CA LEU A 137 -1.55 -8.31 -10.47
C LEU A 137 -0.19 -8.98 -10.78
N ALA A 138 -0.16 -9.96 -11.69
CA ALA A 138 1.05 -10.73 -11.95
C ALA A 138 2.23 -9.82 -12.37
N GLY A 139 3.38 -9.99 -11.72
CA GLY A 139 4.58 -9.20 -12.00
C GLY A 139 4.64 -7.85 -11.25
N SER A 140 3.62 -7.50 -10.47
CA SER A 140 3.68 -6.32 -9.61
C SER A 140 4.80 -6.39 -8.56
N LYS A 141 5.36 -5.22 -8.25
CA LYS A 141 6.34 -5.03 -7.18
C LYS A 141 5.93 -3.84 -6.32
N ILE A 142 6.09 -3.97 -5.01
CA ILE A 142 5.76 -2.93 -4.04
C ILE A 142 6.96 -2.60 -3.15
N TYR A 143 7.10 -1.32 -2.81
CA TYR A 143 8.11 -0.82 -1.87
C TYR A 143 7.45 0.14 -0.88
N THR A 144 7.81 0.01 0.40
CA THR A 144 7.20 0.80 1.48
C THR A 144 8.27 1.39 2.40
N VAL A 145 8.04 2.63 2.84
CA VAL A 145 8.90 3.36 3.77
C VAL A 145 8.10 3.94 4.93
N ALA A 146 8.78 4.24 6.03
CA ALA A 146 8.17 4.86 7.20
C ALA A 146 7.88 6.36 6.99
N VAL A 147 6.69 6.79 7.42
CA VAL A 147 6.35 8.20 7.60
C VAL A 147 6.47 8.51 9.09
N GLY A 148 7.36 9.46 9.45
CA GLY A 148 7.73 9.69 10.84
C GLY A 148 8.44 8.49 11.50
N GLU A 149 8.55 8.49 12.83
CA GLU A 149 9.06 7.33 13.58
C GLU A 149 8.02 6.21 13.55
N GLN A 150 8.43 5.02 13.09
CA GLN A 150 7.62 3.80 13.07
C GLN A 150 8.35 2.65 13.78
N PHE A 151 7.68 1.50 13.87
CA PHE A 151 8.25 0.26 14.38
C PHE A 151 8.00 -0.87 13.39
N ASP A 152 9.01 -1.71 13.18
CA ASP A 152 8.87 -2.92 12.37
C ASP A 152 8.13 -4.04 13.13
N ASN A 153 8.05 -5.22 12.51
CA ASN A 153 7.36 -6.38 13.09
C ASN A 153 8.05 -6.95 14.35
N ASP A 154 9.33 -6.66 14.56
CA ASP A 154 10.14 -7.10 15.69
C ASP A 154 10.21 -6.05 16.81
N GLY A 155 9.60 -4.88 16.59
CA GLY A 155 9.59 -3.76 17.53
C GLY A 155 10.83 -2.87 17.45
N ASN A 156 11.64 -2.99 16.40
CA ASN A 156 12.75 -2.07 16.17
C ASN A 156 12.22 -0.75 15.62
N LYS A 157 12.84 0.36 16.04
CA LYS A 157 12.53 1.69 15.51
C LYS A 157 12.98 1.80 14.05
N VAL A 158 12.08 2.30 13.21
CA VAL A 158 12.33 2.63 11.81
C VAL A 158 12.20 4.14 11.63
N ALA A 159 13.28 4.76 11.16
CA ALA A 159 13.32 6.20 10.92
C ALA A 159 12.51 6.57 9.69
N HIS A 160 12.03 7.81 9.64
CA HIS A 160 11.34 8.35 8.48
C HIS A 160 12.14 8.15 7.19
N GLY A 161 11.47 7.75 6.10
CA GLY A 161 12.07 7.50 4.80
C GLY A 161 12.86 6.18 4.69
N SER A 162 13.07 5.47 5.81
CA SER A 162 13.70 4.15 5.79
C SER A 162 12.70 3.09 5.35
N TYR A 163 13.20 2.02 4.73
CA TYR A 163 12.39 0.84 4.38
C TYR A 163 11.61 0.35 5.59
N LEU A 164 10.32 0.10 5.37
CA LEU A 164 9.42 -0.48 6.36
C LEU A 164 8.85 -1.76 5.77
N PRO A 165 9.17 -2.95 6.31
CA PRO A 165 8.64 -4.20 5.78
C PRO A 165 7.11 -4.25 5.92
N PRO A 166 6.42 -5.03 5.08
CA PRO A 166 4.99 -5.25 5.22
C PRO A 166 4.65 -5.70 6.64
N CYS A 167 3.57 -5.13 7.20
CA CYS A 167 3.14 -5.53 8.53
C CYS A 167 2.65 -7.00 8.53
N ARG A 168 2.50 -7.59 9.72
CA ARG A 168 2.01 -8.96 9.92
C ARG A 168 0.68 -9.29 9.21
N SER A 169 -0.09 -8.28 8.82
CA SER A 169 -1.31 -8.46 8.02
C SER A 169 -1.07 -8.32 6.52
N CYS A 170 -0.23 -7.37 6.09
CA CYS A 170 0.01 -7.11 4.67
C CYS A 170 0.88 -8.18 4.03
N GLY A 171 1.88 -8.72 4.75
CA GLY A 171 2.74 -9.79 4.23
C GLY A 171 1.96 -10.97 3.64
N PRO A 172 1.07 -11.62 4.43
CA PRO A 172 0.23 -12.71 3.93
C PRO A 172 -0.70 -12.32 2.78
N VAL A 173 -1.23 -11.08 2.76
CA VAL A 173 -2.09 -10.59 1.67
C VAL A 173 -1.28 -10.41 0.39
N LEU A 174 -0.09 -9.83 0.45
CA LEU A 174 0.79 -9.66 -0.71
C LEU A 174 1.18 -11.03 -1.31
N GLU A 175 1.50 -12.00 -0.45
CA GLU A 175 1.76 -13.38 -0.85
C GLU A 175 0.53 -14.02 -1.52
N ALA A 176 -0.66 -13.88 -0.92
CA ALA A 176 -1.90 -14.38 -1.49
C ALA A 176 -2.19 -13.78 -2.86
N LEU A 177 -1.85 -12.51 -3.08
CA LEU A 177 -2.06 -11.81 -4.36
C LEU A 177 -0.89 -11.94 -5.34
N GLY A 178 0.20 -12.62 -4.98
CA GLY A 178 1.37 -12.75 -5.85
C GLY A 178 2.12 -11.43 -6.11
N VAL A 179 1.91 -10.41 -5.26
CA VAL A 179 2.60 -9.12 -5.34
C VAL A 179 3.98 -9.27 -4.73
N GLY A 180 5.03 -9.02 -5.52
CA GLY A 180 6.40 -9.15 -5.06
C GLY A 180 6.86 -7.98 -4.20
N LEU A 181 7.71 -8.25 -3.22
CA LEU A 181 8.42 -7.19 -2.50
C LEU A 181 9.64 -6.71 -3.29
N HIS A 182 9.87 -5.41 -3.24
CA HIS A 182 11.16 -4.78 -3.46
C HIS A 182 11.72 -4.38 -2.08
N SER A 183 13.01 -4.58 -1.85
CA SER A 183 13.66 -4.35 -0.54
C SER A 183 15.16 -4.11 -0.71
#